data_AF-A0A5A7S061-F1
#
_entry.id   AF-A0A5A7S061-F1
#
_cell.length_a   1.000
_cell.length_b   1.000
_cell.length_c   1.000
_cell.angle_alpha   90.00
_cell.angle_beta   90.00
_cell.angle_gamma   90.00
#
_symmetry.space_group_name_H-M   'P 1'
#
loop_
_entity.id
_entity.type
_entity.pdbx_description
1 polymer ?
#
loop_
_entity_poly.entity_id
_entity_poly.type
_entity_poly.pdbx_seq_one_letter_code
_entity_poly.pdbx_strand_id
1 'polypeptide(L)' 'MNEEEIKKEKIRNLLTPDVLVCRDCRERYKEDVSCSVCGKNMLDPSYKGMVYECPVCGKLYCEECWNKMEEMKEGKKLFH' A
#
# COMPACT_ATOMS: atom_id res chain seq x y z
N MET A 1 6.48 18.78 13.00
CA MET A 1 6.36 17.87 11.85
C MET A 1 7.61 17.98 11.01
N ASN A 2 8.28 16.86 10.77
CA ASN A 2 9.48 16.78 9.93
C ASN A 2 9.09 16.81 8.43
N GLU A 3 9.98 17.28 7.56
CA GLU A 3 9.76 17.29 6.10
C GLU A 3 9.49 15.89 5.53
N GLU A 4 10.15 14.87 6.08
CA GLU A 4 9.93 13.46 5.71
C GLU A 4 8.50 13.00 6.05
N GLU A 5 7.97 13.48 7.16
CA GLU A 5 6.64 13.14 7.65
C GLU A 5 5.55 13.76 6.75
N ILE A 6 5.75 15.03 6.36
CA ILE A 6 4.92 15.74 5.39
C ILE A 6 4.92 15.03 4.04
N LYS A 7 6.07 14.50 3.61
CA LYS A 7 6.20 13.73 2.37
C LYS A 7 5.37 12.44 2.43
N LYS A 8 5.46 11.69 3.53
CA LYS A 8 4.69 10.45 3.75
C LYS A 8 3.19 10.71 3.79
N GLU A 9 2.75 11.77 4.46
CA GLU A 9 1.33 12.15 4.50
C GLU A 9 0.78 12.51 3.11
N LYS A 10 1.55 13.26 2.31
CA LYS A 10 1.17 13.56 0.92
C LYS A 10 1.04 12.30 0.09
N ILE A 11 1.97 11.35 0.22
CA ILE A 11 1.92 10.07 -0.49
C ILE A 11 0.67 9.28 -0.06
N ARG A 12 0.36 9.22 1.24
CA ARG A 12 -0.83 8.52 1.76
C ARG A 12 -2.13 9.04 1.13
N ASN A 13 -2.25 10.36 0.98
CA ASN A 13 -3.44 10.97 0.35
C ASN A 13 -3.56 10.62 -1.16
N LEU A 14 -2.44 10.37 -1.84
CA LEU A 14 -2.42 9.98 -3.26
C LEU A 14 -2.80 8.51 -3.49
N LEU A 15 -2.82 7.67 -2.46
CA LEU A 15 -3.21 6.25 -2.55
C LEU A 15 -4.73 6.05 -2.54
N THR A 16 -5.50 7.13 -2.69
CA THR A 16 -6.94 7.05 -2.86
C THR A 16 -7.28 6.71 -4.32
N PRO A 17 -8.14 5.70 -4.59
CA PRO A 17 -8.38 5.18 -5.95
C PRO A 17 -8.84 6.20 -7.00
N ASP A 18 -9.43 7.31 -6.56
CA ASP A 18 -9.96 8.38 -7.43
C ASP A 18 -8.91 9.45 -7.78
N VAL A 19 -7.70 9.38 -7.21
CA VAL A 19 -6.62 10.34 -7.46
C VAL A 19 -5.66 9.78 -8.52
N LEU A 20 -5.73 10.34 -9.72
CA LEU A 20 -4.77 10.03 -10.79
C LEU A 20 -3.45 10.77 -10.56
N VAL A 21 -2.36 10.00 -10.46
CA VAL A 21 -0.99 10.54 -10.32
C VAL A 21 -0.27 10.53 -11.67
N CYS A 22 0.41 11.62 -12.01
CA CYS A 22 1.17 11.73 -13.25
C CYS A 22 2.32 10.70 -13.30
N ARG A 23 2.75 10.34 -14.52
CA ARG A 23 3.78 9.31 -14.73
C ARG A 23 5.06 9.58 -13.92
N ASP A 24 5.55 10.81 -13.92
CA ASP A 24 6.81 11.15 -13.24
C ASP A 24 6.74 10.95 -11.73
N CYS A 25 5.61 11.28 -11.11
CA CYS A 25 5.38 11.02 -9.69
C CYS A 25 5.25 9.52 -9.40
N ARG A 26 4.59 8.75 -10.29
CA ARG A 26 4.49 7.29 -10.12
C ARG A 26 5.85 6.60 -10.18
N GLU A 27 6.76 7.07 -11.03
CA GLU A 27 8.13 6.57 -11.09
C GLU A 27 8.95 7.04 -9.87
N ARG A 28 8.86 8.33 -9.51
CA ARG A 28 9.60 8.91 -8.38
C ARG A 28 9.27 8.24 -7.05
N TYR A 29 8.01 7.88 -6.82
CA TYR A 29 7.55 7.30 -5.56
C TYR A 29 7.32 5.80 -5.64
N LYS A 30 7.74 5.15 -6.73
CA LYS A 30 7.48 3.73 -6.99
C LYS A 30 7.84 2.85 -5.79
N GLU A 31 9.01 3.07 -5.19
CA GLU A 31 9.47 2.29 -4.05
C GLU A 31 8.64 2.54 -2.78
N ASP A 32 8.26 3.80 -2.53
CA ASP A 32 7.46 4.21 -1.38
C ASP A 32 6.03 3.65 -1.43
N VAL A 33 5.48 3.45 -2.63
CA VAL A 33 4.08 3.04 -2.87
C VAL A 33 3.93 1.63 -3.41
N SER A 34 4.99 0.83 -3.37
CA SER A 34 4.95 -0.56 -3.80
C SER A 34 4.48 -1.47 -2.69
N CYS A 35 3.69 -2.48 -3.06
CA CYS A 35 3.31 -3.53 -2.13
C CYS A 35 4.59 -4.20 -1.59
N SER A 36 4.72 -4.25 -0.27
CA SER A 36 5.91 -4.81 0.39
C SER A 36 6.07 -6.32 0.21
N VAL A 37 5.07 -7.00 -0.38
CA VAL A 37 5.08 -8.44 -0.64
C VAL A 37 5.37 -8.73 -2.13
N CYS A 38 4.63 -8.10 -3.04
CA CYS A 38 4.70 -8.43 -4.47
C CYS A 38 5.32 -7.33 -5.35
N GLY A 39 5.67 -6.17 -4.79
CA GLY A 39 6.27 -5.05 -5.52
C GLY A 39 5.32 -4.32 -6.49
N LYS A 40 4.02 -4.64 -6.48
CA LYS A 40 3.02 -3.97 -7.32
C LYS A 40 2.95 -2.48 -6.95
N ASN A 41 3.12 -1.60 -7.93
CA ASN A 41 2.98 -0.15 -7.75
C ASN A 41 1.49 0.20 -7.59
N MET A 42 1.10 0.68 -6.40
CA MET A 42 -0.30 0.96 -6.07
C MET A 42 -0.78 2.35 -6.51
N LEU A 43 0.11 3.17 -7.09
CA LEU A 43 -0.25 4.40 -7.80
C LEU A 43 -0.45 4.18 -9.31
N ASP A 44 -0.22 2.97 -9.82
CA ASP A 44 -0.46 2.69 -11.23
C ASP A 44 -1.96 2.83 -11.56
N PRO A 45 -2.36 3.50 -12.67
CA PRO A 45 -3.78 3.65 -13.04
C PRO A 45 -4.52 2.34 -13.26
N SER A 46 -3.80 1.26 -13.56
CA SER A 46 -4.34 -0.09 -13.69
C SER A 46 -4.64 -0.76 -12.35
N TYR A 47 -4.10 -0.23 -11.24
CA TYR A 47 -4.42 -0.72 -9.91
C TYR A 47 -5.83 -0.25 -9.49
N LYS A 48 -6.68 -1.21 -9.09
CA LYS A 48 -8.09 -0.97 -8.72
C LYS A 48 -8.46 -1.46 -7.32
N GLY A 49 -7.50 -2.04 -6.60
CA GLY A 49 -7.73 -2.59 -5.26
C GLY A 49 -7.54 -1.54 -4.17
N MET A 50 -7.90 -1.90 -2.94
CA MET A 50 -7.59 -1.11 -1.74
C MET A 50 -6.09 -1.15 -1.42
N VAL A 51 -5.58 -0.08 -0.79
CA VAL A 51 -4.21 -0.03 -0.25
C VAL A 51 -4.27 -0.07 1.26
N TYR A 52 -3.54 -1.00 1.87
CA TYR A 52 -3.49 -1.17 3.31
C TYR A 52 -2.12 -0.75 3.85
N GLU A 53 -2.09 0.04 4.91
CA GLU A 53 -0.88 0.39 5.66
C GLU A 53 -0.88 -0.37 6.99
N CYS A 54 0.19 -1.10 7.30
CA CYS A 54 0.33 -1.71 8.62
C CYS A 54 0.68 -0.63 9.65
N PRO A 55 -0.14 -0.41 10.70
CA PRO A 55 0.09 0.65 11.69
C PRO A 55 1.33 0.40 12.56
N VAL A 56 1.88 -0.81 12.55
CA VAL A 56 3.05 -1.18 13.38
C VAL A 56 4.36 -0.94 12.63
N CYS A 57 4.44 -1.34 11.36
CA CYS A 57 5.69 -1.27 10.60
C CYS A 57 5.67 -0.23 9.47
N GLY A 58 4.53 0.42 9.20
CA GLY A 58 4.37 1.44 8.15
C GLY A 58 4.44 0.90 6.72
N LYS A 59 4.51 -0.43 6.53
CA LYS A 59 4.56 -1.05 5.21
C LYS A 59 3.20 -0.98 4.52
N LEU A 60 3.24 -0.79 3.21
CA LEU A 60 2.06 -0.80 2.36
C LEU A 60 1.86 -2.16 1.69
N TYR A 61 0.60 -2.53 1.52
CA TYR A 61 0.17 -3.81 0.96
C TYR A 61 -0.98 -3.60 -0.02
N CYS A 62 -0.94 -4.31 -1.15
CA CYS A 62 -2.10 -4.40 -2.01
C CYS A 62 -3.16 -5.30 -1.37
N GLU A 63 -4.42 -5.09 -1.75
CA GLU A 63 -5.59 -5.82 -1.25
C GLU A 63 -5.39 -7.34 -1.30
N GLU A 64 -4.93 -7.88 -2.43
CA GLU A 64 -4.69 -9.32 -2.58
C GLU A 64 -3.69 -9.88 -1.56
N CYS A 65 -2.58 -9.17 -1.32
CA CYS A 65 -1.56 -9.60 -0.37
C CYS A 65 -2.03 -9.45 1.07
N TRP A 66 -2.80 -8.40 1.36
CA TRP A 66 -3.41 -8.19 2.67
C TRP A 66 -4.39 -9.33 3.02
N ASN A 67 -5.32 -9.63 2.11
CA ASN A 67 -6.33 -10.67 2.32
C ASN A 67 -5.69 -12.04 2.53
N LYS A 68 -4.67 -12.41 1.73
CA LYS A 68 -3.92 -13.67 1.93
C LYS A 68 -3.28 -13.76 3.33
N MET A 69 -2.77 -12.65 3.87
CA MET A 69 -2.18 -12.65 5.22
C MET A 69 -3.24 -12.81 6.31
N GLU A 70 -4.42 -12.21 6.13
CA GLU A 70 -5.53 -12.34 7.09
C GLU A 70 -6.17 -13.75 7.04
N GLU A 71 -6.35 -14.33 5.85
CA GLU A 71 -6.83 -15.72 5.68
C GLU A 71 -5.91 -16.73 6.37
N MET A 72 -4.58 -16.52 6.32
CA MET A 72 -3.61 -17.34 7.06
C MET A 72 -3.76 -17.24 8.58
N LYS A 73 -4.30 -16.14 9.11
CA LYS A 73 -4.58 -16.00 10.56
C LYS A 73 -5.86 -16.74 10.95
N GLU A 74 -6.88 -16.74 10.11
CA GLU A 74 -8.13 -17.44 10.37
C GLU A 74 -7.99 -18.96 10.28
N GLY A 75 -7.22 -19.47 9.32
CA GLY A 75 -6.91 -20.90 9.22
C GLY A 75 -6.19 -21.48 10.45
N LYS A 76 -5.48 -20.64 11.23
CA LYS A 76 -4.83 -21.05 12.49
C LYS A 76 -5.76 -21.06 13.71
N LYS A 77 -6.97 -20.50 13.61
CA LYS A 77 -7.96 -20.54 14.71
C LYS A 77 -8.78 -21.84 14.76
N LEU A 78 -8.74 -22.68 13.72
CA LEU A 78 -9.47 -23.96 13.67
C LEU A 78 -8.74 -25.15 14.33
N PHE A 79 -7.50 -24.97 14.80
CA PHE A 79 -6.66 -26.04 15.34
C PHE A 79 -6.26 -25.84 16.82
N HIS A 80 -7.06 -25.12 17.61
CA HIS A 80 -6.93 -25.09 19.07
C HIS A 80 -8.24 -25.45 19.75
#